data_AF-A0A1I7M4J2-F1
#
_entry.id   AF-A0A1I7M4J2-F1
#
_cell.length_a   1.000
_cell.length_b   1.000
_cell.length_c   1.000
_cell.angle_alpha   90.00
_cell.angle_beta   90.00
_cell.angle_gamma   90.00
#
_symmetry.space_group_name_H-M   'P 1'
#
loop_
_entity.id
_entity.type
_entity.pdbx_description
1 polymer ?
#
loop_
_entity_poly.entity_id
_entity_poly.type
_entity_poly.pdbx_seq_one_letter_code
_entity_poly.pdbx_strand_id
1 'polypeptide(L)'
;MSTLNTWAPPPIPWRLPRKGFSAAALLTLMLLGLVAAAPGQAIDLVAFSGLTGPLVSALTQMADLAPGIKALVGFIGFVVALISLAALRNFGPVLFYIGLAIFAAVGLVIAGAIMGAVI
;
A
#
# COMPACT_ATOMS: atom_id res chain seq x y z
N MET A 1 23.84 -10.83 71.24
CA MET A 1 22.84 -11.48 70.36
C MET A 1 22.03 -10.38 69.70
N SER A 2 22.26 -10.12 68.41
CA SER A 2 21.61 -9.05 67.65
C SER A 2 21.43 -9.51 66.21
N THR A 3 20.28 -10.13 65.93
CA THR A 3 19.84 -10.52 64.59
C THR A 3 19.09 -9.35 63.96
N LEU A 4 19.80 -8.52 63.20
CA LEU A 4 19.20 -7.44 62.41
C LEU A 4 18.78 -7.98 61.04
N ASN A 5 17.48 -7.91 60.82
CA ASN A 5 16.75 -8.33 59.64
C ASN A 5 17.20 -7.53 58.41
N THR A 6 17.65 -8.21 57.35
CA THR A 6 17.82 -7.60 56.03
C THR A 6 17.15 -8.45 54.95
N TRP A 7 15.81 -8.56 55.04
CA TRP A 7 14.98 -9.04 53.94
C TRP A 7 14.58 -7.84 53.07
N ALA A 8 15.37 -7.55 52.04
CA ALA A 8 15.00 -6.63 50.97
C ALA A 8 14.64 -7.45 49.72
N PRO A 9 13.39 -7.36 49.19
CA PRO A 9 13.06 -8.05 47.95
C PRO A 9 13.85 -7.43 46.78
N PRO A 10 14.29 -8.24 45.81
CA PRO A 10 15.00 -7.72 44.64
C PRO A 10 14.09 -6.76 43.85
N PRO A 11 14.62 -5.66 43.29
CA PRO A 11 13.83 -4.74 42.48
C PRO A 11 13.29 -5.46 41.25
N ILE A 12 11.95 -5.47 41.11
CA ILE A 12 11.29 -6.06 39.95
C ILE A 12 11.50 -5.12 38.77
N PRO A 13 12.20 -5.52 37.69
CA PRO A 13 12.32 -4.66 36.53
C PRO A 13 10.97 -4.64 35.81
N TRP A 14 10.27 -3.50 35.85
CA TRP A 14 9.10 -3.22 35.03
C TRP A 14 9.50 -3.15 33.55
N ARG A 15 9.82 -4.29 32.95
CA ARG A 15 10.01 -4.40 31.51
C ARG A 15 8.63 -4.34 30.87
N LEU A 16 8.16 -3.12 30.61
CA LEU A 16 7.06 -2.94 29.67
C LEU A 16 7.41 -3.66 28.36
N PRO A 17 6.54 -4.53 27.83
CA PRO A 17 6.79 -5.24 26.59
C PRO A 17 6.79 -4.24 25.43
N ARG A 18 7.95 -3.62 25.19
CA ARG A 18 8.22 -2.60 24.16
C ARG A 18 7.66 -2.99 22.78
N LYS A 19 7.63 -4.30 22.47
CA LYS A 19 7.12 -4.84 21.20
C LYS A 19 5.62 -4.61 20.98
N GLY A 20 4.79 -4.70 22.01
CA GLY A 20 3.35 -4.47 21.90
C GLY A 20 3.01 -3.01 21.62
N PHE A 21 3.78 -2.10 22.24
CA PHE A 21 3.63 -0.67 22.04
C PHE A 21 4.01 -0.23 20.63
N SER A 22 5.06 -0.83 20.05
CA SER A 22 5.43 -0.59 18.65
C SER A 22 4.39 -1.11 17.66
N ALA A 23 3.82 -2.29 17.90
CA ALA A 23 2.76 -2.84 17.04
C ALA A 23 1.49 -1.99 17.09
N ALA A 24 1.08 -1.56 18.29
CA ALA A 24 -0.04 -0.66 18.46
C ALA A 24 0.19 0.71 17.79
N ALA A 25 1.40 1.27 17.90
CA ALA A 25 1.78 2.52 17.25
C ALA A 25 1.78 2.43 15.72
N LEU A 26 2.18 1.29 15.15
CA LEU A 26 2.12 1.07 13.70
C LEU A 26 0.67 0.93 13.21
N LEU A 27 -0.18 0.22 13.97
CA LEU A 27 -1.60 0.10 13.66
C LEU A 27 -2.32 1.46 13.71
N THR A 28 -2.05 2.27 14.73
CA THR A 28 -2.65 3.62 14.83
C THR A 28 -2.18 4.52 13.70
N LEU A 29 -0.90 4.47 13.33
CA LEU A 29 -0.36 5.26 12.22
C LEU A 29 -0.95 4.81 10.87
N MET A 30 -1.18 3.52 10.68
CA MET A 30 -1.86 2.96 9.50
C MET A 30 -3.33 3.43 9.43
N LEU A 31 -4.05 3.38 10.55
CA LEU A 31 -5.45 3.85 10.62
C LEU A 31 -5.56 5.37 10.44
N LEU A 32 -4.63 6.14 11.00
CA LEU A 32 -4.55 7.60 10.80
C LEU A 32 -4.28 7.96 9.34
N GLY A 33 -3.36 7.27 8.67
CA GLY A 33 -3.12 7.43 7.24
C GLY A 33 -4.36 7.08 6.40
N LEU A 34 -5.09 6.04 6.77
CA LEU A 34 -6.32 5.62 6.10
C LEU A 34 -7.45 6.66 6.27
N VAL A 35 -7.63 7.19 7.48
CA VAL A 35 -8.64 8.23 7.77
C VAL A 35 -8.26 9.56 7.11
N ALA A 36 -6.97 9.91 7.04
CA ALA A 36 -6.50 11.10 6.35
C ALA A 36 -6.67 11.03 4.82
N ALA A 37 -6.66 9.82 4.24
CA ALA A 37 -6.96 9.59 2.83
C ALA A 37 -8.47 9.49 2.52
N ALA A 38 -9.31 9.27 3.53
CA ALA A 38 -10.75 9.09 3.36
C ALA A 38 -11.50 10.32 2.79
N PRO A 39 -11.13 11.59 3.09
CA PRO A 39 -11.76 12.76 2.45
C PRO A 39 -11.08 13.12 1.12
N GLY A 40 -10.53 12.16 0.38
CA GLY A 40 -10.23 12.35 -1.04
C GLY A 40 -11.54 12.46 -1.80
N GLN A 41 -11.91 13.67 -2.25
CA GLN A 41 -13.01 13.84 -3.20
C GLN A 41 -12.71 12.97 -4.43
N ALA A 42 -13.46 11.88 -4.59
CA ALA A 42 -13.33 11.04 -5.76
C ALA A 42 -13.72 11.88 -6.98
N ILE A 43 -12.79 12.06 -7.91
CA ILE A 43 -13.15 12.35 -9.30
C ILE A 43 -14.03 11.20 -9.74
N ASP A 44 -15.23 11.52 -10.22
CA ASP A 44 -16.14 10.53 -10.79
C ASP A 44 -15.50 9.96 -12.06
N LEU A 45 -14.80 8.84 -11.91
CA LEU A 45 -14.11 8.14 -13.00
C LEU A 45 -15.09 7.42 -13.95
N VAL A 46 -16.40 7.46 -13.64
CA VAL A 46 -17.44 6.76 -14.40
C VAL A 46 -18.31 7.76 -15.16
N ALA A 47 -18.78 8.84 -14.53
CA ALA A 47 -19.59 9.85 -15.20
C ALA A 47 -18.82 11.13 -15.59
N PHE A 48 -17.54 11.27 -15.20
CA PHE A 48 -16.70 12.44 -15.49
C PHE A 48 -17.41 13.77 -15.21
N SER A 49 -18.27 13.79 -14.19
CA SER A 49 -19.12 14.93 -13.85
C SER A 49 -18.25 16.17 -13.60
N GLY A 50 -18.28 17.13 -14.53
CA GLY A 50 -17.50 18.37 -14.48
C GLY A 50 -16.30 18.46 -15.45
N LEU A 51 -15.92 17.38 -16.15
CA LEU A 51 -14.99 17.44 -17.27
C LEU A 51 -15.77 17.54 -18.58
N THR A 52 -15.48 18.53 -19.40
CA THR A 52 -16.05 18.68 -20.75
C THR A 52 -14.92 18.74 -21.78
N GLY A 53 -15.20 18.30 -23.02
CA GLY A 53 -14.24 18.37 -24.13
C GLY A 53 -13.60 17.04 -24.55
N PRO A 54 -12.53 17.08 -25.36
CA PRO A 54 -11.96 15.91 -26.05
C PRO A 54 -11.48 14.79 -25.11
N LEU A 55 -11.10 15.14 -23.88
CA LEU A 55 -10.61 14.20 -22.87
C LEU A 55 -11.70 13.20 -22.43
N VAL A 56 -12.93 13.66 -22.23
CA VAL A 56 -14.05 12.78 -21.83
C VAL A 56 -14.42 11.84 -22.95
N SER A 57 -14.48 12.35 -24.19
CA SER A 57 -14.69 11.51 -25.39
C SER A 57 -13.67 10.37 -25.47
N ALA A 58 -12.38 10.67 -25.27
CA ALA A 58 -11.33 9.66 -25.29
C ALA A 58 -11.46 8.63 -24.16
N LEU A 59 -11.81 9.07 -22.94
CA LEU A 59 -12.00 8.18 -21.79
C LEU A 59 -13.24 7.28 -21.94
N THR A 60 -14.35 7.81 -22.47
CA THR A 60 -15.55 7.00 -22.77
C THR A 60 -15.28 5.99 -23.86
N GLN A 61 -14.53 6.35 -24.90
CA GLN A 61 -14.10 5.41 -25.94
C GLN A 61 -13.18 4.32 -25.40
N MET A 62 -12.27 4.65 -24.47
CA MET A 62 -11.48 3.65 -23.75
C MET A 62 -12.34 2.74 -22.86
N ALA A 63 -13.44 3.25 -22.31
CA ALA A 63 -14.38 2.48 -21.51
C ALA A 63 -15.26 1.54 -22.35
N ASP A 64 -15.50 1.83 -23.63
CA ASP A 64 -16.25 0.94 -24.55
C ASP A 64 -15.40 -0.17 -25.18
N LEU A 65 -14.09 -0.20 -24.91
CA LEU A 65 -13.21 -1.27 -25.39
C LEU A 65 -13.63 -2.63 -24.84
N ALA A 66 -13.52 -3.66 -25.68
CA ALA A 66 -13.78 -5.05 -25.29
C ALA A 66 -12.98 -5.44 -24.03
N PRO A 67 -13.53 -6.28 -23.13
CA PRO A 67 -12.88 -6.65 -21.86
C PRO A 67 -11.43 -7.15 -22.04
N GLY A 68 -11.17 -7.91 -23.11
CA GLY A 68 -9.83 -8.39 -23.44
C GLY A 68 -8.81 -7.28 -23.73
N ILE A 69 -9.23 -6.16 -24.33
CA ILE A 69 -8.33 -5.03 -24.62
C ILE A 69 -7.96 -4.30 -23.33
N LYS A 70 -8.93 -4.12 -22.41
CA LYS A 70 -8.68 -3.52 -21.09
C LYS A 70 -7.71 -4.38 -20.28
N ALA A 71 -7.87 -5.70 -20.31
CA ALA A 71 -6.94 -6.64 -19.69
C ALA A 71 -5.53 -6.53 -20.29
N LEU A 72 -5.42 -6.39 -21.62
CA LEU A 72 -4.15 -6.24 -22.32
C LEU A 72 -3.45 -4.92 -21.94
N VAL A 73 -4.17 -3.80 -21.86
CA VAL A 73 -3.62 -2.52 -21.40
C VAL A 73 -3.14 -2.62 -19.94
N GLY A 74 -3.91 -3.27 -19.07
CA GLY A 74 -3.51 -3.53 -17.68
C GLY A 74 -2.24 -4.39 -17.59
N PHE A 75 -2.14 -5.45 -18.40
CA PHE A 75 -0.96 -6.30 -18.48
C PHE A 75 0.27 -5.54 -18.98
N ILE A 76 0.15 -4.74 -20.05
CA ILE A 76 1.27 -3.93 -20.56
C ILE A 76 1.72 -2.93 -19.49
N GLY A 77 0.78 -2.23 -18.82
CA GLY A 77 1.11 -1.32 -17.73
C GLY A 77 1.86 -2.02 -16.59
N PHE A 78 1.45 -3.24 -16.25
CA PHE A 78 2.12 -4.07 -15.24
C PHE A 78 3.55 -4.45 -15.65
N VAL A 79 3.76 -4.86 -16.90
CA VAL A 79 5.09 -5.19 -17.44
C VAL A 79 5.99 -3.95 -17.46
N VAL A 80 5.46 -2.80 -17.90
CA VAL A 80 6.21 -1.53 -17.91
C VAL A 80 6.64 -1.13 -16.50
N ALA A 81 5.79 -1.31 -15.50
CA ALA A 81 6.12 -1.08 -14.10
C ALA A 81 7.24 -2.01 -13.59
N LEU A 82 7.21 -3.29 -13.95
CA LEU A 82 8.28 -4.25 -13.61
C LEU A 82 9.63 -3.88 -14.24
N ILE A 83 9.63 -3.44 -15.50
CA ILE A 83 10.85 -3.01 -16.19
C ILE A 83 11.41 -1.74 -15.53
N SER A 84 10.54 -0.79 -15.20
CA SER A 84 10.92 0.44 -14.51
C SER A 84 11.49 0.15 -13.12
N LEU A 85 10.91 -0.81 -12.39
CA LEU A 85 11.43 -1.28 -11.11
C LEU A 85 12.78 -1.99 -11.26
N ALA A 86 12.97 -2.78 -12.31
CA ALA A 86 14.26 -3.39 -12.60
C ALA A 86 15.34 -2.33 -12.88
N ALA A 87 14.98 -1.18 -13.45
CA ALA A 87 15.91 -0.06 -13.62
C ALA A 87 16.33 0.58 -12.28
N LEU A 88 15.48 0.55 -11.25
CA LEU A 88 15.81 1.05 -9.91
C LEU A 88 16.95 0.28 -9.23
N ARG A 89 17.28 -0.94 -9.69
CA ARG A 89 18.46 -1.67 -9.19
C ARG A 89 19.76 -0.89 -9.39
N ASN A 90 19.81 0.00 -10.39
CA ASN A 90 20.95 0.88 -10.66
C ASN A 90 21.00 2.11 -9.74
N PHE A 91 19.90 2.48 -9.07
CA PHE A 91 19.83 3.60 -8.11
C PHE A 91 20.14 3.18 -6.66
N GLY A 92 20.46 1.90 -6.44
CA GLY A 92 20.92 1.37 -5.16
C GLY A 92 20.03 0.23 -4.64
N PRO A 93 20.57 -0.67 -3.79
CA PRO A 93 19.85 -1.88 -3.34
C PRO A 93 18.55 -1.55 -2.59
N VAL A 94 18.55 -0.47 -1.80
CA VAL A 94 17.41 -0.08 -0.95
C VAL A 94 16.18 0.28 -1.77
N LEU A 95 16.34 1.09 -2.83
CA LEU A 95 15.22 1.48 -3.69
C LEU A 95 14.62 0.28 -4.41
N PHE A 96 15.46 -0.67 -4.84
CA PHE A 96 14.99 -1.90 -5.46
C PHE A 96 14.18 -2.76 -4.48
N TYR A 97 14.68 -3.01 -3.26
CA TYR A 97 13.97 -3.83 -2.29
C TYR A 97 12.65 -3.21 -1.83
N ILE A 98 12.64 -1.89 -1.56
CA ILE A 98 11.42 -1.19 -1.18
C ILE A 98 10.43 -1.16 -2.35
N GLY A 99 10.90 -0.83 -3.55
CA GLY A 99 10.06 -0.82 -4.74
C GLY A 99 9.44 -2.20 -5.04
N LEU A 100 10.21 -3.27 -4.90
CA LEU A 100 9.74 -4.64 -5.11
C LEU A 100 8.75 -5.07 -4.01
N ALA A 101 9.01 -4.71 -2.75
CA ALA A 101 8.07 -4.98 -1.67
C ALA A 101 6.70 -4.29 -1.88
N ILE A 102 6.69 -3.02 -2.29
CA ILE A 102 5.46 -2.28 -2.57
C ILE A 102 4.76 -2.83 -3.82
N PHE A 103 5.52 -3.09 -4.88
CA PHE A 103 4.97 -3.64 -6.12
C PHE A 103 4.35 -5.02 -5.89
N ALA A 104 5.00 -5.88 -5.11
CA ALA A 104 4.46 -7.19 -4.79
C ALA A 104 3.22 -7.11 -3.89
N ALA A 105 3.19 -6.19 -2.93
CA ALA A 105 2.06 -6.03 -2.02
C ALA A 105 0.82 -5.44 -2.72
N VAL A 106 1.00 -4.47 -3.62
CA VAL A 106 -0.12 -3.72 -4.22
C VAL A 106 -0.31 -4.08 -5.69
N GLY A 107 0.76 -4.07 -6.49
CA GLY A 107 0.70 -4.29 -7.93
C GLY A 107 0.20 -5.69 -8.31
N LEU A 108 0.68 -6.74 -7.63
CA LEU A 108 0.19 -8.11 -7.86
C LEU A 108 -1.27 -8.29 -7.43
N VAL A 109 -1.70 -7.65 -6.34
CA VAL A 109 -3.09 -7.71 -5.86
C VAL A 109 -4.03 -7.05 -6.87
N ILE A 110 -3.67 -5.88 -7.38
CA ILE A 110 -4.44 -5.17 -8.41
C ILE A 110 -4.48 -6.00 -9.70
N ALA A 111 -3.35 -6.54 -10.14
CA ALA A 111 -3.31 -7.39 -11.34
C ALA A 111 -4.19 -8.64 -11.19
N GLY A 112 -4.18 -9.29 -10.03
CA GLY A 112 -5.05 -10.41 -9.71
C GLY A 112 -6.53 -10.03 -9.70
N ALA A 113 -6.88 -8.86 -9.14
CA ALA A 113 -8.25 -8.36 -9.14
C ALA A 113 -8.75 -8.05 -10.56
N ILE A 114 -7.91 -7.46 -11.42
CA ILE A 114 -8.26 -7.20 -12.82
C ILE A 114 -8.46 -8.50 -13.59
N MET A 115 -7.58 -9.50 -13.41
CA MET A 115 -7.75 -10.83 -14.02
C MET A 115 -9.04 -11.52 -13.56
N GLY A 116 -9.37 -11.44 -12.27
CA GLY A 116 -10.60 -12.01 -11.72
C GLY A 116 -11.89 -11.30 -12.19
N ALA A 117 -11.81 -10.01 -12.51
CA ALA A 117 -12.96 -9.21 -12.97
C ALA A 117 -13.27 -9.34 -14.47
N VAL A 118 -12.39 -10.00 -15.25
CA VAL A 118 -12.56 -10.20 -16.70
C VAL A 118 -13.19 -11.58 -17.03
N ILE A 119 -13.46 -12.40 -16.01
CA ILE A 119 -14.19 -13.67 -16.08
C ILE A 119 -15.68 -13.40 -15.81
#